data_AF-A0A9E4X7H3-F1
#
_entry.id   AF-A0A9E4X7H3-F1
#
_cell.length_a   1.000
_cell.length_b   1.000
_cell.length_c   1.000
_cell.angle_alpha   90.00
_cell.angle_beta   90.00
_cell.angle_gamma   90.00
#
_symmetry.space_group_name_H-M   'P 1'
#
loop_
_entity.id
_entity.type
_entity.pdbx_description
1 polymer ?
#
loop_
_entity_poly.entity_id
_entity_poly.type
_entity_poly.pdbx_seq_one_letter_code
_entity_poly.pdbx_strand_id
1 'polypeptide(L)' 'TRFEAQAFQVLIGGQTQTISPEGQPRFHAMYEIESPEILSSPEWGAAVELGRWPEQVRPYTTNRRHTLLRLTYPE' A
#
# COMPACT_ATOMS: atom_id res chain seq x y z
N THR A 1 -2.00 -8.33 -4.02
CA THR A 1 -0.78 -8.92 -3.40
C THR A 1 -0.45 -8.23 -2.09
N ARG A 2 0.19 -8.91 -1.12
CA ARG A 2 0.58 -8.38 0.20
C ARG A 2 2.09 -8.36 0.37
N PHE A 3 2.63 -7.31 0.98
CA PHE A 3 4.07 -7.09 1.14
C PHE A 3 4.41 -6.55 2.53
N GLU A 4 5.65 -6.77 2.97
CA GLU A 4 6.24 -6.19 4.18
C GLU A 4 7.47 -5.36 3.80
N ALA A 5 7.65 -4.20 4.43
CA ALA A 5 8.81 -3.35 4.24
C ALA A 5 10.07 -4.04 4.77
N GLN A 6 11.19 -3.89 4.05
CA GLN A 6 12.48 -4.40 4.47
C GLN A 6 13.58 -3.37 4.23
N ALA A 7 14.63 -3.41 5.06
CA ALA A 7 15.84 -2.65 4.81
C ALA A 7 16.57 -3.21 3.57
N PHE A 8 17.31 -2.35 2.87
CA PHE A 8 18.09 -2.75 1.71
C PHE A 8 19.35 -1.90 1.58
N GLN A 9 20.29 -2.38 0.77
CA GLN A 9 21.45 -1.60 0.34
C GLN A 9 21.31 -1.25 -1.13
N VAL A 10 21.74 -0.05 -1.51
CA VAL A 10 21.65 0.44 -2.88
C VAL A 10 22.91 1.24 -3.25
N LEU A 11 23.34 1.13 -4.50
CA LEU A 11 24.43 1.93 -5.06
C LEU A 11 23.88 3.26 -5.60
N ILE A 12 24.30 4.38 -5.02
CA ILE A 12 23.93 5.74 -5.43
C ILE A 12 25.20 6.56 -5.58
N GLY A 13 25.45 7.09 -6.78
CA GLY A 13 26.65 7.89 -7.06
C GLY A 13 27.97 7.13 -6.85
N GLY A 14 27.97 5.80 -7.03
CA GLY A 14 29.14 4.95 -6.79
C GLY A 14 29.39 4.60 -5.31
N GLN A 15 28.53 5.05 -4.39
CA GLN A 15 28.60 4.67 -2.97
C GLN A 15 27.47 3.73 -2.60
N THR A 16 27.77 2.70 -1.81
CA THR A 16 26.76 1.84 -1.19
C THR A 16 26.14 2.56 0.00
N GLN A 17 24.82 2.71 -0.02
CA GLN A 17 24.04 3.29 1.06
C GLN A 17 23.07 2.26 1.62
N THR A 18 22.93 2.23 2.95
CA THR A 18 21.94 1.42 3.64
C THR A 18 20.68 2.25 3.85
N ILE A 19 19.54 1.73 3.39
CA ILE A 19 18.23 2.39 3.53
C ILE A 19 17.40 1.61 4.55
N SER A 20 16.95 2.32 5.58
CA SER A 20 16.04 1.81 6.62
C SER A 20 14.59 2.02 6.19
N PRO A 21 13.66 1.08 6.49
CA PRO A 21 12.23 1.29 6.28
C PRO A 21 11.58 2.16 7.38
N GLU A 22 12.36 2.72 8.30
CA GLU A 22 11.86 3.58 9.38
C GLU A 22 11.00 4.73 8.84
N GLY A 23 9.86 4.98 9.49
CA GLY A 23 8.88 5.97 9.08
C GLY A 23 7.96 5.54 7.91
N GLN A 24 8.22 4.43 7.22
CA GLN A 24 7.33 3.88 6.20
C GLN A 24 6.25 2.96 6.81
N PRO A 25 5.09 2.78 6.15
CA PRO A 25 4.15 1.73 6.53
C PRO A 25 4.85 0.37 6.50
N ARG A 26 4.71 -0.44 7.55
CA ARG A 26 5.36 -1.75 7.62
C ARG A 26 4.72 -2.76 6.65
N PHE A 27 3.39 -2.76 6.57
CA PHE A 27 2.63 -3.70 5.74
C PHE A 27 1.95 -2.97 4.59
N HIS A 28 1.96 -3.59 3.41
CA HIS A 28 1.39 -3.03 2.19
C HIS A 28 0.47 -4.04 1.50
N ALA A 29 -0.55 -3.52 0.84
CA ALA A 29 -1.36 -4.26 -0.10
C ALA A 29 -1.43 -3.48 -1.42
N MET A 30 -1.28 -4.19 -2.53
CA MET A 30 -1.47 -3.64 -3.88
C MET A 30 -2.64 -4.37 -4.53
N TYR A 31 -3.58 -3.58 -5.04
CA TYR A 31 -4.75 -4.04 -5.77
C TYR A 31 -4.75 -3.37 -7.13
N GLU A 32 -4.89 -4.18 -8.17
CA GLU A 32 -5.24 -3.67 -9.49
C GLU A 32 -6.75 -3.46 -9.52
N ILE A 33 -7.17 -2.33 -10.07
CA ILE A 33 -8.56 -1.96 -10.23
C ILE A 33 -8.75 -1.43 -11.64
N GLU A 34 -9.93 -1.68 -12.21
CA GLU A 34 -10.22 -1.32 -13.60
C GLU A 34 -10.24 0.19 -13.82
N SER A 35 -10.63 0.97 -12.80
CA SER A 35 -10.65 2.43 -12.88
C SER A 35 -10.64 3.10 -11.48
N PRO A 36 -10.24 4.38 -11.39
CA PRO A 36 -10.28 5.13 -10.12
C PRO A 36 -11.67 5.24 -9.49
N GLU A 37 -12.73 5.28 -10.29
CA GLU A 37 -14.11 5.49 -9.87
C GLU A 37 -14.61 4.38 -8.93
N ILE A 38 -14.06 3.17 -9.06
CA ILE A 38 -14.36 2.02 -8.20
C ILE A 38 -14.16 2.38 -6.71
N LEU A 39 -13.14 3.18 -6.37
CA LEU A 39 -12.86 3.53 -4.97
C LEU A 39 -13.95 4.39 -4.32
N SER A 40 -14.79 5.04 -5.14
CA SER A 40 -15.94 5.84 -4.72
C SER A 40 -17.28 5.15 -4.90
N SER A 41 -17.29 3.89 -5.37
CA SER A 41 -18.53 3.18 -5.65
C SER A 41 -19.20 2.64 -4.37
N PRO A 42 -20.54 2.47 -4.37
CA PRO A 42 -21.25 1.85 -3.25
C PRO A 42 -20.75 0.44 -2.93
N GLU A 43 -20.38 -0.34 -3.95
CA GLU A 43 -19.90 -1.71 -3.82
C GLU A 43 -18.56 -1.76 -3.08
N TRP A 44 -17.63 -0.85 -3.41
CA TRP A 44 -16.37 -0.72 -2.69
C TRP A 44 -16.60 -0.31 -1.23
N GLY A 45 -17.49 0.67 -1.01
CA GLY A 45 -17.89 1.09 0.34
C GLY A 45 -18.46 -0.05 1.20
N ALA A 46 -19.30 -0.90 0.61
CA ALA A 46 -19.80 -2.09 1.29
C ALA A 46 -18.67 -3.10 1.56
N ALA A 47 -17.81 -3.36 0.57
CA ALA A 47 -16.75 -4.35 0.67
C ALA A 47 -15.72 -4.03 1.77
N VAL A 48 -15.35 -2.76 1.96
CA VAL A 48 -14.36 -2.35 2.97
C VAL A 48 -14.87 -2.47 4.41
N GLU A 49 -16.19 -2.54 4.63
CA GLU A 49 -16.78 -2.75 5.95
C GLU A 49 -17.08 -4.24 6.23
N LEU A 50 -16.75 -5.15 5.31
CA LEU A 50 -16.93 -6.59 5.55
C LEU A 50 -15.78 -7.20 6.38
N GLY A 51 -16.15 -8.20 7.18
CA GLY A 51 -15.21 -9.05 7.91
C GLY A 51 -14.56 -8.34 9.10
N ARG A 52 -13.32 -8.73 9.41
CA ARG A 52 -12.61 -8.30 10.63
C ARG A 52 -11.98 -6.91 10.54
N TRP A 53 -11.89 -6.34 9.33
CA TRP A 53 -11.20 -5.08 9.10
C TRP A 53 -11.72 -3.92 9.97
N PRO A 54 -13.03 -3.57 9.96
CA PRO A 54 -13.51 -2.37 10.65
C PRO A 54 -13.34 -2.40 12.17
N GLU A 55 -13.53 -3.57 12.80
CA GLU A 55 -13.57 -3.72 14.25
C GLU A 55 -12.24 -4.19 14.85
N GLN A 56 -11.53 -5.08 14.17
CA GLN A 56 -10.37 -5.77 14.75
C GLN A 56 -9.03 -5.31 14.18
N VAL A 57 -9.03 -4.60 13.05
CA VAL A 57 -7.77 -4.20 12.39
C VAL A 57 -7.67 -2.68 12.30
N ARG A 58 -8.62 -2.02 11.64
CA ARG A 58 -8.62 -0.56 11.39
C ARG A 58 -8.30 0.28 12.65
N PRO A 59 -8.89 0.01 13.84
CA PRO A 59 -8.61 0.81 15.03
C PRO A 59 -7.16 0.72 15.54
N TYR A 60 -6.46 -0.36 15.21
CA TYR A 60 -5.09 -0.63 15.65
C TYR A 60 -4.04 -0.36 14.56
N THR A 61 -4.47 0.19 13.41
CA THR A 61 -3.56 0.56 12.32
C THR A 61 -3.13 2.02 12.44
N THR A 62 -1.83 2.27 12.38
CA THR A 62 -1.22 3.62 12.41
C THR A 62 -0.37 3.85 11.16
N ASN A 63 -0.02 5.11 10.86
CA ASN A 63 0.77 5.48 9.66
C ASN A 63 0.17 4.92 8.34
N ARG A 64 -1.17 4.93 8.24
CA ARG A 64 -1.89 4.42 7.05
C ARG A 64 -1.76 5.41 5.89
N ARG A 65 -1.41 4.91 4.70
CA ARG A 65 -1.30 5.69 3.47
C ARG A 65 -2.09 5.03 2.34
N HIS A 66 -2.67 5.83 1.45
CA HIS A 66 -3.31 5.36 0.22
C HIS A 66 -2.62 6.05 -0.96
N THR A 67 -2.23 5.26 -1.96
CA THR A 67 -1.61 5.75 -3.19
C THR A 67 -2.33 5.12 -4.37
N LEU A 68 -2.76 5.93 -5.32
CA LEU A 68 -3.30 5.47 -6.60
C LEU A 68 -2.25 5.69 -7.68
N LEU A 69 -1.89 4.63 -8.39
CA LEU A 69 -0.89 4.64 -9.46
C LEU A 69 -1.57 4.35 -10.79
N ARG A 70 -1.09 4.99 -11.85
CA ARG A 70 -1.53 4.71 -13.22
C ARG A 70 -0.36 4.11 -14.00
N LEU A 71 -0.58 2.98 -14.64
CA LEU A 71 0.40 2.39 -15.55
C LEU A 71 0.56 3.31 -16.78
N THR A 72 1.77 3.80 -17.03
CA THR A 72 2.05 4.70 -18.16
C THR A 72 2.58 3.96 -19.39
N TYR A 73 3.08 2.74 -19.21
CA TYR A 73 3.59 1.87 -20.28
C TYR A 73 3.03 0.47 -20.05
N PRO A 74 1.95 0.07 -20.75
CA PRO A 74 1.45 -1.29 -20.68
C PRO A 74 2.44 -2.25 -21.35
N GLU A 75 2.48 -3.49 -20.86
CA GLU A 75 3.21 -4.60 -21.48
C GLU A 75 2.61 -5.01 -22.83
#